data_AF-A0A0M8X1K3-F1
#
_entry.id   AF-A0A0M8X1K3-F1
#
_cell.length_a   1.000
_cell.length_b   1.000
_cell.length_c   1.000
_cell.angle_alpha   90.00
_cell.angle_beta   90.00
_cell.angle_gamma   90.00
#
_symmetry.space_group_name_H-M   'P 1'
#
loop_
_entity.id
_entity.type
_entity.pdbx_description
1 polymer ?
#
loop_
_entity_poly.entity_id
_entity_poly.type
_entity_poly.pdbx_seq_one_letter_code
_entity_poly.pdbx_strand_id
1 'polypeptide(L)'
;MSEETITEDLPPVLDRPVPGPAGVDVDPGGDAERLPDLSAVPRSRRAVAAAFTARRVERVRERCRRMLAELVDELLQDGPPADLTEAVLSPFAGAVMCELMGVPPADRQGIHAWTRLILSSAHAAGTGEKARREMGACFSDLIGRREGGSGEDVTSLLGAAVGRREVTLDEAVSLAVLLQIGGETVTERCVRLFHVLLTRPGLAERLRAEPQIRPRALDEHVFTGPQTTGPASSPDPQVSFGCGPRDWPGGLPARMVAELLLDALLDGVPGLRLSVPADELPLRTGSRPHGPGALTVTW
;
A
#
# COMPACT_ATOMS: atom_id res chain seq x y z
N MET A 1 -24.26 63.07 29.23
CA MET A 1 -25.14 62.76 28.09
C MET A 1 -24.30 63.03 26.86
N SER A 2 -23.54 62.03 26.41
CA SER A 2 -23.91 61.11 25.32
C SER A 2 -23.92 61.89 23.99
N GLU A 3 -23.12 61.63 22.96
CA GLU A 3 -22.47 60.42 22.46
C GLU A 3 -21.07 60.77 21.92
N GLU A 4 -20.05 59.95 22.19
CA GLU A 4 -18.75 60.06 21.54
C GLU A 4 -18.40 58.68 20.95
N THR A 5 -18.31 58.64 19.63
CA THR A 5 -17.93 57.49 18.81
C THR A 5 -16.54 57.03 19.20
N ILE A 6 -16.44 55.88 19.85
CA ILE A 6 -15.16 55.21 20.13
C ILE A 6 -14.72 54.51 18.83
N THR A 7 -13.86 55.20 18.09
CA THR A 7 -12.94 54.58 17.14
C THR A 7 -11.75 54.08 17.95
N GLU A 8 -11.73 52.80 18.29
CA GLU A 8 -10.56 52.15 18.91
C GLU A 8 -9.75 51.44 17.82
N ASP A 9 -8.62 52.06 17.52
CA ASP A 9 -7.57 51.60 16.62
C ASP A 9 -6.81 50.44 17.28
N LEU A 10 -7.10 49.20 16.84
CA LEU A 10 -6.39 47.99 17.27
C LEU A 10 -5.51 47.47 16.10
N PRO A 11 -4.21 47.18 16.34
CA PRO A 11 -3.26 46.88 15.27
C PRO A 11 -3.50 45.50 14.63
N PRO A 12 -3.03 45.29 13.37
CA PRO A 12 -3.16 44.01 12.67
C PRO A 12 -2.27 42.95 13.31
N VAL A 13 -2.84 42.02 14.05
CA VAL A 13 -2.15 40.79 14.50
C VAL A 13 -2.24 39.75 13.39
N LEU A 14 -1.45 39.94 12.34
CA LEU A 14 -1.13 38.96 11.32
C LEU A 14 0.37 39.05 11.02
N ASP A 15 1.19 38.52 11.93
CA ASP A 15 2.53 37.99 11.65
C ASP A 15 3.21 37.54 12.95
N ARG A 16 2.71 36.48 13.58
CA ARG A 16 3.53 35.69 14.51
C ARG A 16 3.72 34.29 13.93
N PRO A 17 4.98 33.89 13.65
CA PRO A 17 5.25 32.50 13.30
C PRO A 17 4.84 31.62 14.48
N VAL A 18 3.97 30.65 14.19
CA VAL A 18 3.72 29.52 15.09
C VAL A 18 5.07 28.82 15.29
N PRO A 19 5.52 28.57 16.53
CA PRO A 19 6.75 27.81 16.75
C PRO A 19 6.56 26.42 16.14
N GLY A 20 7.33 26.10 15.10
CA GLY A 20 7.46 24.72 14.65
C GLY A 20 7.98 23.87 15.81
N PRO A 21 7.58 22.59 15.91
CA PRO A 21 8.13 21.71 16.94
C PRO A 21 9.65 21.77 16.85
N ALA A 22 10.27 22.12 17.99
CA ALA A 22 11.71 22.19 18.15
C ALA A 22 12.34 20.90 17.62
N GLY A 23 13.42 21.06 16.85
CA GLY A 23 14.16 19.97 16.22
C GLY A 23 14.42 18.86 17.23
N VAL A 24 13.70 17.75 17.05
CA VAL A 24 14.15 16.47 17.54
C VAL A 24 15.22 16.05 16.55
N ASP A 25 16.48 16.12 16.99
CA ASP A 25 17.58 15.43 16.34
C ASP A 25 17.16 13.96 16.18
N VAL A 26 16.79 13.61 14.95
CA VAL A 26 16.58 12.22 14.55
C VAL A 26 17.98 11.62 14.54
N ASP A 27 18.31 10.89 15.60
CA ASP A 27 19.44 9.97 15.62
C ASP A 27 19.35 9.07 14.37
N PRO A 28 20.30 9.14 13.43
CA PRO A 28 20.30 8.29 12.25
C PRO A 28 20.72 6.84 12.58
N GLY A 29 20.97 6.52 13.86
CA GLY A 29 21.47 5.23 14.34
C GLY A 29 20.41 4.37 15.04
N GLY A 30 19.33 4.02 14.35
CA GLY A 30 18.58 2.80 14.67
C GLY A 30 18.75 1.86 13.50
N ASP A 31 19.22 0.63 13.73
CA ASP A 31 19.47 -0.41 12.72
C ASP A 31 18.20 -0.71 11.88
N ALA A 32 17.90 0.19 10.96
CA ALA A 32 17.08 -0.04 9.80
C ALA A 32 17.89 -0.98 8.95
N GLU A 33 17.72 -2.27 9.27
CA GLU A 33 18.09 -3.42 8.49
C GLU A 33 18.12 -3.03 7.02
N ARG A 34 19.36 -2.86 6.54
CA ARG A 34 19.68 -2.19 5.30
C ARG A 34 19.04 -2.99 4.18
N LEU A 35 17.84 -2.58 3.77
CA LEU A 35 17.14 -3.15 2.61
C LEU A 35 18.18 -3.17 1.48
N PRO A 36 18.45 -4.32 0.84
CA PRO A 36 19.50 -4.40 -0.15
C PRO A 36 19.24 -3.34 -1.22
N ASP A 37 20.26 -2.54 -1.50
CA ASP A 37 20.17 -1.44 -2.44
C ASP A 37 19.82 -2.00 -3.82
N LEU A 38 18.56 -1.87 -4.21
CA LEU A 38 18.06 -2.29 -5.51
C LEU A 38 18.79 -1.58 -6.67
N SER A 39 19.50 -0.48 -6.41
CA SER A 39 20.34 0.21 -7.40
C SER A 39 21.71 -0.46 -7.60
N ALA A 40 22.14 -1.34 -6.69
CA ALA A 40 23.44 -2.00 -6.76
C ALA A 40 23.53 -3.10 -7.85
N VAL A 41 22.38 -3.59 -8.37
CA VAL A 41 22.38 -4.61 -9.45
C VAL A 41 21.38 -4.26 -10.57
N PRO A 42 21.82 -3.58 -11.65
CA PRO A 42 20.97 -3.25 -12.81
C PRO A 42 20.32 -4.47 -13.49
N ARG A 43 20.96 -5.64 -13.39
CA ARG A 43 20.49 -6.91 -13.97
C ARG A 43 19.26 -7.47 -13.24
N SER A 44 19.23 -7.34 -11.91
CA SER A 44 18.14 -7.75 -11.03
C SER A 44 16.87 -6.92 -11.24
N ARG A 45 17.01 -5.60 -11.45
CA ARG A 45 15.86 -4.72 -11.76
C ARG A 45 15.12 -5.13 -13.03
N ARG A 46 15.83 -5.57 -14.08
CA ARG A 46 15.22 -5.98 -15.35
C ARG A 46 14.42 -7.28 -15.21
N ALA A 47 14.94 -8.26 -14.46
CA ALA A 47 14.23 -9.51 -14.17
C ALA A 47 12.94 -9.26 -13.36
N VAL A 48 13.02 -8.37 -12.37
CA VAL A 48 11.88 -7.95 -11.53
C VAL A 48 10.84 -7.13 -12.31
N ALA A 49 11.28 -6.16 -13.11
CA ALA A 49 10.39 -5.32 -13.91
C ALA A 49 9.58 -6.13 -14.93
N ALA A 50 10.16 -7.20 -15.49
CA ALA A 50 9.43 -8.11 -16.36
C ALA A 50 8.25 -8.76 -15.62
N ALA A 51 8.41 -9.09 -14.34
CA ALA A 51 7.41 -9.82 -13.55
C ALA A 51 6.11 -9.02 -13.33
N PHE A 52 6.17 -7.69 -13.31
CA PHE A 52 5.01 -6.80 -13.04
C PHE A 52 4.48 -6.06 -14.27
N THR A 53 4.56 -6.67 -15.47
CA THR A 53 3.94 -6.07 -16.66
C THR A 53 2.42 -6.02 -16.57
N ALA A 54 1.80 -5.04 -17.23
CA ALA A 54 0.34 -4.85 -17.24
C ALA A 54 -0.40 -6.13 -17.65
N ARG A 55 0.12 -6.86 -18.65
CA ARG A 55 -0.43 -8.14 -19.10
C ARG A 55 -0.48 -9.19 -17.97
N ARG A 56 0.52 -9.23 -17.10
CA ARG A 56 0.60 -10.21 -16.00
C ARG A 56 -0.33 -9.86 -14.85
N VAL A 57 -0.36 -8.58 -14.49
CA VAL A 57 -1.30 -8.06 -13.50
C VAL A 57 -2.73 -8.31 -13.95
N GLU A 58 -3.06 -8.02 -15.21
CA GLU A 58 -4.42 -8.22 -15.72
C GLU A 58 -4.84 -9.70 -15.73
N ARG A 59 -3.91 -10.62 -15.93
CA ARG A 59 -4.20 -12.07 -15.91
C ARG A 59 -4.67 -12.55 -14.54
N VAL A 60 -4.16 -11.99 -13.45
CA VAL A 60 -4.56 -12.39 -12.09
C VAL A 60 -5.84 -11.67 -11.63
N ARG A 61 -6.28 -10.64 -12.36
CA ARG A 61 -7.40 -9.76 -11.95
C ARG A 61 -8.66 -10.52 -11.55
N GLU A 62 -9.10 -11.48 -12.37
CA GLU A 62 -10.31 -12.24 -12.10
C GLU A 62 -10.18 -13.17 -10.88
N ARG A 63 -8.98 -13.70 -10.63
CA ARG A 63 -8.69 -14.45 -9.40
C ARG A 63 -8.75 -13.51 -8.19
N CYS A 64 -8.08 -12.36 -8.28
CA CYS A 64 -8.07 -11.36 -7.21
C CYS A 64 -9.49 -10.84 -6.91
N ARG A 65 -10.32 -10.60 -7.93
CA ARG A 65 -11.72 -10.19 -7.74
C ARG A 65 -12.51 -11.19 -6.92
N ARG A 66 -12.35 -12.49 -7.16
CA ARG A 66 -13.00 -13.55 -6.37
C ARG A 66 -12.50 -13.60 -4.94
N MET A 67 -11.19 -13.51 -4.74
CA MET A 67 -10.59 -13.46 -3.39
C MET A 67 -11.10 -12.25 -2.59
N LEU A 68 -11.26 -11.11 -3.26
CA LEU A 68 -11.83 -9.92 -2.62
C LEU A 68 -13.31 -10.08 -2.29
N ALA A 69 -14.08 -10.71 -3.18
CA ALA A 69 -15.49 -10.99 -2.90
C ALA A 69 -15.64 -11.87 -1.65
N GLU A 70 -14.82 -12.91 -1.50
CA GLU A 70 -14.79 -13.76 -0.30
C GLU A 70 -14.50 -12.94 0.97
N LEU A 71 -13.48 -12.05 0.95
CA LEU A 71 -13.15 -11.19 2.08
C LEU A 71 -14.26 -10.18 2.43
N VAL A 72 -14.97 -9.66 1.41
CA VAL A 72 -16.09 -8.73 1.63
C VAL A 72 -17.32 -9.48 2.15
N ASP A 73 -17.57 -10.69 1.69
CA ASP A 73 -18.65 -11.54 2.21
C ASP A 73 -18.40 -11.89 3.69
N GLU A 74 -17.16 -12.24 4.05
CA GLU A 74 -16.74 -12.46 5.44
C GLU A 74 -16.94 -11.19 6.30
N LEU A 75 -16.49 -10.04 5.82
CA LEU A 75 -16.70 -8.74 6.49
C LEU A 75 -18.19 -8.47 6.78
N LEU A 76 -19.07 -8.74 5.80
CA LEU A 76 -20.51 -8.53 5.95
C LEU A 76 -21.15 -9.54 6.90
N GLN A 77 -20.65 -10.77 6.95
CA GLN A 77 -21.14 -11.83 7.85
C GLN A 77 -20.79 -11.56 9.31
N ASP A 78 -19.59 -11.07 9.59
CA ASP A 78 -19.14 -10.74 10.95
C ASP A 78 -19.89 -9.51 11.51
N GLY A 79 -20.34 -8.62 10.63
CA GLY A 79 -21.13 -7.44 10.96
C GLY A 79 -20.30 -6.28 11.51
N PRO A 80 -20.90 -5.07 11.62
CA PRO A 80 -20.20 -3.89 12.13
C PRO A 80 -20.18 -3.86 13.67
N PRO A 81 -19.19 -3.19 14.31
CA PRO A 81 -18.06 -2.48 13.68
C PRO A 81 -16.91 -3.44 13.32
N ALA A 82 -16.14 -3.09 12.29
CA ALA A 82 -14.97 -3.86 11.85
C ALA A 82 -13.79 -2.96 11.50
N ASP A 83 -12.55 -3.45 11.68
CA ASP A 83 -11.37 -2.79 11.11
C ASP A 83 -11.18 -3.21 9.65
N LEU A 84 -11.45 -2.30 8.72
CA LEU A 84 -11.32 -2.53 7.29
C LEU A 84 -9.88 -2.90 6.89
N THR A 85 -8.88 -2.40 7.63
CA THR A 85 -7.47 -2.67 7.36
C THR A 85 -7.13 -4.13 7.62
N GLU A 86 -7.53 -4.64 8.78
CA GLU A 86 -7.30 -6.04 9.18
C GLU A 86 -8.21 -7.01 8.43
N ALA A 87 -9.49 -6.66 8.22
CA ALA A 87 -10.46 -7.55 7.61
C ALA A 87 -10.27 -7.69 6.08
N VAL A 88 -9.92 -6.62 5.38
CA VAL A 88 -9.92 -6.61 3.90
C VAL A 88 -8.61 -6.13 3.30
N LEU A 89 -8.14 -4.92 3.65
CA LEU A 89 -7.06 -4.27 2.90
C LEU A 89 -5.73 -5.04 2.98
N SER A 90 -5.33 -5.45 4.18
CA SER A 90 -4.07 -6.17 4.40
C SER A 90 -4.13 -7.63 3.90
N PRO A 91 -5.17 -8.43 4.23
CA PRO A 91 -5.30 -9.78 3.68
C PRO A 91 -5.34 -9.79 2.15
N PHE A 92 -6.11 -8.87 1.54
CA PHE A 92 -6.25 -8.81 0.09
C PHE A 92 -4.92 -8.48 -0.60
N ALA A 93 -4.22 -7.41 -0.18
CA ALA A 93 -2.97 -7.01 -0.80
C ALA A 93 -1.90 -8.11 -0.71
N GLY A 94 -1.76 -8.75 0.46
CA GLY A 94 -0.82 -9.86 0.62
C GLY A 94 -1.17 -11.07 -0.23
N ALA A 95 -2.47 -11.37 -0.39
CA ALA A 95 -2.93 -12.50 -1.17
C ALA A 95 -2.77 -12.25 -2.69
N VAL A 96 -2.96 -11.01 -3.17
CA VAL A 96 -2.62 -10.61 -4.54
C VAL A 96 -1.13 -10.76 -4.80
N MET A 97 -0.27 -10.37 -3.85
CA MET A 97 1.17 -10.57 -4.00
C MET A 97 1.53 -12.06 -4.05
N CYS A 98 0.94 -12.90 -3.19
CA CYS A 98 1.14 -14.35 -3.25
C CYS A 98 0.74 -14.93 -4.62
N GLU A 99 -0.36 -14.45 -5.21
CA GLU A 99 -0.82 -14.86 -6.55
C GLU A 99 0.19 -14.46 -7.64
N LEU A 100 0.65 -13.20 -7.65
CA LEU A 100 1.65 -12.70 -8.60
C LEU A 100 2.99 -13.43 -8.45
N MET A 101 3.37 -13.75 -7.21
CA MET A 101 4.58 -14.51 -6.91
C MET A 101 4.49 -15.98 -7.31
N GLY A 102 3.27 -16.50 -7.54
CA GLY A 102 3.05 -17.90 -7.86
C GLY A 102 3.15 -18.82 -6.64
N VAL A 103 2.88 -18.30 -5.44
CA VAL A 103 2.91 -19.04 -4.18
C VAL A 103 1.75 -20.04 -4.12
N PRO A 104 2.03 -21.35 -3.93
CA PRO A 104 0.99 -22.37 -3.79
C PRO A 104 0.06 -22.09 -2.60
N PRO A 105 -1.23 -22.46 -2.67
CA PRO A 105 -2.19 -22.21 -1.58
C PRO A 105 -1.75 -22.71 -0.20
N ALA A 106 -1.05 -23.86 -0.15
CA ALA A 106 -0.55 -24.45 1.09
C ALA A 106 0.48 -23.57 1.82
N ASP A 107 1.23 -22.74 1.08
CA ASP A 107 2.32 -21.94 1.64
C ASP A 107 1.87 -20.50 1.99
N ARG A 108 0.70 -20.06 1.50
CA ARG A 108 0.23 -18.66 1.64
C ARG A 108 0.11 -18.23 3.09
N GLN A 109 -0.48 -19.07 3.95
CA GLN A 109 -0.63 -18.79 5.38
C GLN A 109 0.74 -18.54 6.05
N GLY A 110 1.74 -19.36 5.74
CA GLY A 110 3.11 -19.17 6.23
C GLY A 110 3.73 -17.87 5.74
N ILE A 111 3.63 -17.58 4.44
CA ILE A 111 4.14 -16.34 3.83
C ILE A 111 3.51 -15.10 4.48
N HIS A 112 2.20 -15.10 4.70
CA HIS A 112 1.50 -14.00 5.39
C HIS A 112 1.99 -13.83 6.83
N ALA A 113 2.12 -14.92 7.59
CA ALA A 113 2.61 -14.88 8.96
C ALA A 113 4.05 -14.32 9.04
N TRP A 114 4.96 -14.82 8.20
CA TRP A 114 6.34 -14.31 8.14
C TRP A 114 6.40 -12.85 7.72
N THR A 115 5.59 -12.44 6.75
CA THR A 115 5.51 -11.04 6.30
C THR A 115 5.13 -10.11 7.45
N ARG A 116 4.12 -10.47 8.25
CA ARG A 116 3.73 -9.68 9.44
C ARG A 116 4.86 -9.58 10.46
N LEU A 117 5.55 -10.70 10.75
CA LEU A 117 6.67 -10.72 11.71
C LEU A 117 7.87 -9.89 11.26
N ILE A 118 8.14 -9.83 9.95
CA ILE A 118 9.24 -9.04 9.39
C ILE A 118 8.94 -7.54 9.44
N LEU A 119 7.69 -7.15 9.20
CA LEU A 119 7.29 -5.74 9.13
C LEU A 119 7.00 -5.12 10.51
N SER A 120 6.67 -5.95 11.49
CA SER A 120 6.36 -5.49 12.83
C SER A 120 7.61 -5.01 13.59
N SER A 121 7.62 -3.74 14.00
CA SER A 121 8.64 -3.19 14.90
C SER A 121 8.47 -3.62 16.37
N ALA A 122 7.40 -4.35 16.69
CA ALA A 122 7.02 -4.74 18.05
C ALA A 122 7.65 -6.06 18.54
N HIS A 123 8.27 -6.85 17.66
CA HIS A 123 8.88 -8.12 18.06
C HIS A 123 10.37 -7.95 18.40
N ALA A 124 10.89 -8.82 19.26
CA ALA A 124 12.33 -8.90 19.52
C ALA A 124 13.09 -9.07 18.19
N ALA A 125 14.24 -8.40 18.05
CA ALA A 125 15.03 -8.35 16.81
C ALA A 125 15.29 -9.75 16.18
N GLY A 126 15.37 -10.80 17.00
CA GLY A 126 15.56 -12.19 16.52
C GLY A 126 14.35 -12.82 15.81
N THR A 127 13.12 -12.37 16.07
CA THR A 127 11.90 -12.97 15.51
C THR A 127 11.72 -12.62 14.03
N GLY A 128 11.93 -11.35 13.66
CA GLY A 128 11.85 -10.89 12.27
C GLY A 128 12.92 -11.54 11.39
N GLU A 129 14.14 -11.65 11.90
CA GLU A 129 15.27 -12.27 11.18
C GLU A 129 15.04 -13.78 11.00
N LYS A 130 14.48 -14.47 11.99
CA LYS A 130 14.05 -15.87 11.84
C LYS A 130 12.97 -16.01 10.77
N ALA A 131 11.94 -15.17 10.80
CA ALA A 131 10.85 -15.20 9.81
C ALA A 131 11.36 -14.93 8.39
N ARG A 132 12.31 -14.00 8.23
CA ARG A 132 12.96 -13.76 6.94
C ARG A 132 13.70 -14.99 6.42
N ARG A 133 14.46 -15.67 7.28
CA ARG A 133 15.16 -16.91 6.89
C ARG A 133 14.20 -18.01 6.47
N GLU A 134 13.11 -18.21 7.22
CA GLU A 134 12.10 -19.23 6.88
C GLU A 134 11.40 -18.93 5.55
N MET A 135 11.01 -17.68 5.32
CA MET A 135 10.46 -17.25 4.03
C MET A 135 11.48 -17.40 2.90
N GLY A 136 12.75 -17.07 3.14
CA GLY A 136 13.84 -17.26 2.18
C GLY A 136 14.04 -18.74 1.81
N ALA A 137 13.97 -19.64 2.79
CA ALA A 137 14.04 -21.08 2.54
C ALA A 137 12.87 -21.58 1.68
N CYS A 138 11.65 -21.10 1.96
CA CYS A 138 10.47 -21.40 1.15
C CYS A 138 10.64 -20.93 -0.31
N PHE A 139 11.08 -19.68 -0.52
CA PHE A 139 11.33 -19.17 -1.87
C PHE A 139 12.49 -19.89 -2.57
N SER A 140 13.52 -20.32 -1.85
CA SER A 140 14.64 -21.09 -2.39
C SER A 140 14.16 -22.41 -3.00
N ASP A 141 13.36 -23.16 -2.25
CA ASP A 141 12.74 -24.41 -2.72
C ASP A 141 11.78 -24.16 -3.91
N LEU A 142 10.95 -23.11 -3.82
CA LEU A 142 10.00 -22.76 -4.87
C LEU A 142 10.69 -22.37 -6.19
N ILE A 143 11.72 -21.53 -6.13
CA ILE A 143 12.50 -21.07 -7.29
C ILE A 143 13.33 -22.20 -7.86
N GLY A 144 13.97 -23.01 -7.01
CA GLY A 144 14.77 -24.17 -7.43
C GLY A 144 13.96 -25.20 -8.21
N ARG A 145 12.72 -25.51 -7.77
CA ARG A 145 11.82 -26.40 -8.51
C ARG A 145 11.38 -25.87 -9.88
N ARG A 146 11.54 -24.57 -10.12
CA ARG A 146 11.12 -23.88 -11.36
C ARG A 146 12.32 -23.57 -12.26
N GLU A 147 13.49 -24.12 -11.98
CA GLU A 147 14.67 -23.98 -12.83
C GLU A 147 14.39 -24.53 -14.23
N GLY A 148 14.46 -23.66 -15.24
CA GLY A 148 14.14 -24.02 -16.64
C GLY A 148 12.65 -24.17 -16.96
N GLY A 149 11.74 -23.80 -16.05
CA GLY A 149 10.30 -23.80 -16.28
C GLY A 149 9.82 -22.66 -17.20
N SER A 150 8.59 -22.78 -17.71
CA SER A 150 7.94 -21.79 -18.59
C SER A 150 6.80 -20.99 -17.92
N GLY A 151 6.68 -21.08 -16.59
CA GLY A 151 5.66 -20.34 -15.84
C GLY A 151 5.84 -18.82 -15.97
N GLU A 152 4.73 -18.08 -15.84
CA GLU A 152 4.71 -16.64 -16.08
C GLU A 152 4.67 -15.80 -14.79
N ASP A 153 4.52 -16.44 -13.63
CA ASP A 153 4.59 -15.82 -12.31
C ASP A 153 6.03 -15.47 -11.92
N VAL A 154 6.21 -14.63 -10.88
CA VAL A 154 7.52 -14.08 -10.51
C VAL A 154 8.54 -15.19 -10.20
N THR A 155 8.17 -16.19 -9.41
CA THR A 155 9.12 -17.25 -9.00
C THR A 155 9.48 -18.18 -10.15
N SER A 156 8.58 -18.39 -11.12
CA SER A 156 8.89 -19.09 -12.37
C SER A 156 9.91 -18.32 -13.23
N LEU A 157 9.78 -17.00 -13.30
CA LEU A 157 10.71 -16.15 -14.07
C LEU A 157 12.09 -16.09 -13.43
N LEU A 158 12.12 -16.00 -12.11
CA LEU A 158 13.34 -16.09 -11.33
C LEU A 158 14.00 -17.46 -11.52
N GLY A 159 13.24 -18.56 -11.45
CA GLY A 159 13.75 -19.91 -11.72
C GLY A 159 14.31 -20.07 -13.13
N ALA A 160 13.63 -19.52 -14.13
CA ALA A 160 14.12 -19.53 -15.51
C ALA A 160 15.41 -18.69 -15.67
N ALA A 161 15.53 -17.55 -15.00
CA ALA A 161 16.74 -16.72 -15.00
C ALA A 161 17.92 -17.41 -14.28
N VAL A 162 17.66 -18.13 -13.19
CA VAL A 162 18.65 -18.99 -12.51
C VAL A 162 19.16 -20.08 -13.46
N GLY A 163 18.25 -20.81 -14.14
CA GLY A 163 18.63 -21.84 -15.11
C GLY A 163 19.42 -21.32 -16.30
N ARG A 164 19.20 -20.07 -16.72
CA ARG A 164 20.01 -19.38 -17.74
C ARG A 164 21.30 -18.75 -17.20
N ARG A 165 21.59 -18.90 -15.90
CA ARG A 165 22.73 -18.30 -15.20
C ARG A 165 22.80 -16.77 -15.32
N GLU A 166 21.65 -16.12 -15.45
CA GLU A 166 21.54 -14.66 -15.48
C GLU A 166 21.62 -14.04 -14.08
N VAL A 167 21.14 -14.79 -13.08
CA VAL A 167 21.18 -14.50 -11.64
C VAL A 167 21.49 -15.77 -10.87
N THR A 168 22.08 -15.65 -9.69
CA THR A 168 22.25 -16.76 -8.75
C THR A 168 20.94 -17.05 -8.01
N LEU A 169 20.83 -18.25 -7.42
CA LEU A 169 19.66 -18.62 -6.60
C LEU A 169 19.52 -17.69 -5.39
N ASP A 170 20.62 -17.31 -4.75
CA ASP A 170 20.62 -16.41 -3.58
C ASP A 170 20.13 -15.00 -3.93
N GLU A 171 20.57 -14.45 -5.06
CA GLU A 171 20.06 -13.18 -5.59
C GLU A 171 18.56 -13.28 -5.91
N ALA A 172 18.12 -14.38 -6.53
CA ALA A 172 16.72 -14.60 -6.86
C ALA A 172 15.83 -14.70 -5.61
N VAL A 173 16.28 -15.41 -4.57
CA VAL A 173 15.58 -15.52 -3.29
C VAL A 173 15.49 -14.16 -2.59
N SER A 174 16.60 -13.41 -2.56
CA SER A 174 16.64 -12.06 -1.97
C SER A 174 15.65 -11.12 -2.66
N LEU A 175 15.56 -11.17 -4.00
CA LEU A 175 14.58 -10.40 -4.76
C LEU A 175 13.15 -10.85 -4.49
N ALA A 176 12.88 -12.15 -4.41
CA ALA A 176 11.55 -12.69 -4.12
C ALA A 176 11.04 -12.25 -2.74
N VAL A 177 11.89 -12.35 -1.72
CA VAL A 177 11.61 -11.89 -0.35
C VAL A 177 11.31 -10.39 -0.35
N LEU A 178 12.14 -9.59 -1.01
CA LEU A 178 11.96 -8.14 -1.07
C LEU A 178 10.66 -7.74 -1.77
N LEU A 179 10.33 -8.40 -2.87
CA LEU A 179 9.07 -8.17 -3.59
C LEU A 179 7.85 -8.55 -2.77
N GLN A 180 7.91 -9.70 -2.08
CA GLN A 180 6.83 -10.18 -1.24
C GLN A 180 6.54 -9.21 -0.08
N ILE A 181 7.59 -8.76 0.62
CA ILE A 181 7.46 -7.76 1.71
C ILE A 181 6.99 -6.42 1.16
N GLY A 182 7.43 -6.05 -0.05
CA GLY A 182 7.02 -4.84 -0.75
C GLY A 182 5.50 -4.71 -0.96
N GLY A 183 4.75 -5.81 -0.87
CA GLY A 183 3.28 -5.81 -0.87
C GLY A 183 2.64 -4.92 0.19
N GLU A 184 3.30 -4.71 1.33
CA GLU A 184 2.78 -3.83 2.40
C GLU A 184 2.61 -2.38 1.92
N THR A 185 3.44 -1.92 0.98
CA THR A 185 3.29 -0.59 0.40
C THR A 185 1.96 -0.43 -0.33
N VAL A 186 1.37 -1.52 -0.83
CA VAL A 186 0.02 -1.53 -1.44
C VAL A 186 -1.04 -1.37 -0.36
N THR A 187 -0.94 -2.12 0.73
CA THR A 187 -1.84 -2.00 1.90
C THR A 187 -1.86 -0.56 2.42
N GLU A 188 -0.69 0.01 2.69
CA GLU A 188 -0.57 1.39 3.21
C GLU A 188 -1.21 2.43 2.29
N ARG A 189 -1.07 2.27 0.97
CA ARG A 189 -1.71 3.15 -0.01
C ARG A 189 -3.22 3.01 -0.01
N CYS A 190 -3.72 1.78 0.06
CA CYS A 190 -5.16 1.53 0.11
C CYS A 190 -5.77 2.08 1.40
N VAL A 191 -5.09 1.92 2.54
CA VAL A 191 -5.51 2.53 3.82
C VAL A 191 -5.64 4.04 3.69
N ARG A 192 -4.65 4.72 3.08
CA ARG A 192 -4.73 6.18 2.83
C ARG A 192 -5.88 6.55 1.90
N LEU A 193 -6.07 5.80 0.81
CA LEU A 193 -7.17 6.00 -0.14
C LEU A 193 -8.52 5.94 0.58
N PHE A 194 -8.78 4.85 1.32
CA PHE A 194 -10.04 4.68 2.05
C PHE A 194 -10.20 5.68 3.18
N HIS A 195 -9.14 6.05 3.89
CA HIS A 195 -9.21 7.13 4.87
C HIS A 195 -9.70 8.45 4.23
N VAL A 196 -9.18 8.84 3.07
CA VAL A 196 -9.64 10.06 2.36
C VAL A 196 -11.09 9.94 1.91
N LEU A 197 -11.50 8.78 1.38
CA LEU A 197 -12.87 8.56 0.92
C LEU A 197 -13.88 8.61 2.08
N LEU A 198 -13.55 7.99 3.20
CA LEU A 198 -14.44 7.89 4.36
C LEU A 198 -14.50 9.20 5.16
N THR A 199 -13.50 10.07 5.04
CA THR A 199 -13.51 11.42 5.63
C THR A 199 -14.09 12.49 4.71
N ARG A 200 -14.30 12.18 3.42
CA ARG A 200 -14.87 13.10 2.42
C ARG A 200 -16.05 12.44 1.69
N PRO A 201 -17.25 12.40 2.31
CA PRO A 201 -18.41 11.69 1.77
C PRO A 201 -18.76 12.06 0.32
N GLY A 202 -18.66 13.35 -0.06
CA GLY A 202 -18.93 13.79 -1.43
C GLY A 202 -18.01 13.17 -2.49
N LEU A 203 -16.78 12.78 -2.14
CA LEU A 203 -15.89 12.03 -3.04
C LEU A 203 -16.34 10.57 -3.19
N ALA A 204 -16.70 9.94 -2.07
CA ALA A 204 -17.21 8.56 -2.09
C ALA A 204 -18.53 8.46 -2.86
N GLU A 205 -19.44 9.43 -2.70
CA GLU A 205 -20.69 9.54 -3.45
C GLU A 205 -20.44 9.70 -4.95
N ARG A 206 -19.53 10.60 -5.34
CA ARG A 206 -19.17 10.80 -6.74
C ARG A 206 -18.58 9.53 -7.37
N LEU A 207 -17.66 8.85 -6.68
CA LEU A 207 -17.07 7.60 -7.18
C LEU A 207 -18.07 6.43 -7.20
N ARG A 208 -19.11 6.47 -6.36
CA ARG A 208 -20.23 5.52 -6.41
C ARG A 208 -21.17 5.81 -7.59
N ALA A 209 -21.49 7.08 -7.84
CA ALA A 209 -22.38 7.50 -8.92
C ALA A 209 -21.73 7.39 -10.32
N GLU A 210 -20.40 7.54 -10.40
CA GLU A 210 -19.66 7.57 -11.67
C GLU A 210 -18.52 6.53 -11.71
N PRO A 211 -18.78 5.22 -11.82
CA PRO A 211 -17.74 4.19 -11.82
C PRO A 211 -16.65 4.40 -12.90
N GLN A 212 -17.02 5.00 -14.04
CA GLN A 212 -16.12 5.31 -15.15
C GLN A 212 -14.97 6.27 -14.80
N ILE A 213 -15.08 7.05 -13.70
CA ILE A 213 -14.01 7.98 -13.30
C ILE A 213 -13.02 7.32 -12.32
N ARG A 214 -13.31 6.14 -11.77
CA ARG A 214 -12.45 5.45 -10.79
C ARG A 214 -11.03 5.21 -11.34
N PRO A 215 -10.81 4.74 -12.58
CA PRO A 215 -9.46 4.55 -13.11
C PRO A 215 -8.69 5.87 -13.21
N ARG A 216 -9.36 6.96 -13.63
CA ARG A 216 -8.75 8.30 -13.74
C ARG A 216 -8.45 8.89 -12.36
N ALA A 217 -9.29 8.63 -11.36
CA ALA A 217 -9.06 9.06 -9.99
C ALA A 217 -7.81 8.41 -9.38
N LEU A 218 -7.45 7.21 -9.86
CA LEU A 218 -6.27 6.46 -9.43
C LEU A 218 -5.00 6.77 -10.26
N ASP A 219 -5.07 7.59 -11.31
CA ASP A 219 -3.90 7.92 -12.14
C ASP A 219 -2.87 8.79 -11.39
N GLU A 220 -1.59 8.36 -11.43
CA GLU A 220 -0.46 9.01 -10.75
C GLU A 220 -0.22 10.46 -11.23
N HIS A 221 -0.57 10.80 -12.48
CA HIS A 221 -0.37 12.14 -13.04
C HIS A 221 -1.35 13.20 -12.54
N VAL A 222 -2.49 12.78 -12.00
CA VAL A 222 -3.42 13.67 -11.30
C VAL A 222 -2.95 13.89 -9.86
N PHE A 223 -2.09 13.00 -9.34
CA PHE A 223 -1.56 13.04 -7.99
C PHE A 223 -0.04 13.17 -7.91
N THR A 224 0.44 14.35 -8.27
CA THR A 224 1.63 14.87 -7.58
C THR A 224 1.18 16.16 -6.93
N GLY A 225 0.89 16.10 -5.63
CA GLY A 225 0.87 17.34 -4.87
C GLY A 225 2.23 18.00 -5.04
N PRO A 226 2.30 19.28 -5.44
CA PRO A 226 3.56 19.98 -5.41
C PRO A 226 4.04 20.00 -3.96
N GLN A 227 5.31 19.64 -3.72
CA GLN A 227 6.08 20.48 -2.81
C GLN A 227 5.98 21.87 -3.45
N THR A 228 5.18 22.76 -2.86
CA THR A 228 4.77 24.04 -3.44
C THR A 228 5.93 24.77 -4.10
N THR A 229 5.87 24.94 -5.43
CA THR A 229 6.17 26.18 -6.17
C THR A 229 6.01 25.95 -7.69
N GLY A 230 4.90 26.41 -8.27
CA GLY A 230 4.72 26.47 -9.72
C GLY A 230 3.29 26.87 -10.13
N PRO A 231 3.10 27.75 -11.13
CA PRO A 231 1.81 28.34 -11.42
C PRO A 231 0.85 27.38 -12.15
N ALA A 232 -0.44 27.60 -11.88
CA ALA A 232 -1.58 26.80 -12.28
C ALA A 232 -1.75 26.63 -13.80
N SER A 233 -2.12 25.43 -14.25
CA SER A 233 -2.84 25.19 -15.52
C SER A 233 -3.36 23.74 -15.63
N SER A 234 -4.57 23.45 -15.10
CA SER A 234 -5.54 22.49 -15.69
C SER A 234 -6.92 22.63 -15.00
N PRO A 235 -8.07 22.43 -15.69
CA PRO A 235 -9.38 22.93 -15.24
C PRO A 235 -10.19 22.06 -14.26
N ASP A 236 -9.68 20.93 -13.77
CA ASP A 236 -10.37 20.15 -12.73
C ASP A 236 -9.55 20.15 -11.43
N PRO A 237 -9.84 21.04 -10.46
CA PRO A 237 -9.29 20.92 -9.12
C PRO A 237 -10.12 19.91 -8.33
N GLN A 238 -9.46 19.04 -7.56
CA GLN A 238 -10.06 18.06 -6.64
C GLN A 238 -10.57 16.78 -7.31
N VAL A 239 -9.70 15.79 -7.52
CA VAL A 239 -9.65 14.55 -6.73
C VAL A 239 -8.28 13.95 -6.97
N SER A 240 -7.55 13.74 -5.90
CA SER A 240 -6.18 13.32 -5.95
C SER A 240 -6.09 12.21 -4.87
N PHE A 241 -5.55 11.00 -5.16
CA PHE A 241 -5.28 9.92 -4.17
C PHE A 241 -3.86 9.37 -3.88
N GLY A 242 -2.79 9.69 -4.59
CA GLY A 242 -1.43 9.49 -4.04
C GLY A 242 -0.82 8.14 -4.22
N CYS A 243 -0.40 7.91 -5.46
CA CYS A 243 0.56 6.88 -5.80
C CYS A 243 1.79 7.57 -6.44
N GLY A 244 2.96 7.45 -5.81
CA GLY A 244 4.27 7.78 -6.43
C GLY A 244 5.35 6.82 -5.90
N PRO A 245 6.63 6.88 -6.29
CA PRO A 245 7.22 7.36 -7.54
C PRO A 245 7.31 6.26 -8.62
N ARG A 246 7.59 6.66 -9.87
CA ARG A 246 7.69 5.88 -11.14
C ARG A 246 8.59 4.63 -11.12
N ASP A 247 9.38 4.42 -10.07
CA ASP A 247 10.43 3.40 -10.03
C ASP A 247 10.08 2.20 -9.15
N TRP A 248 8.89 2.14 -8.54
CA TRP A 248 8.44 0.96 -7.81
C TRP A 248 7.86 -0.09 -8.77
N PRO A 249 8.41 -1.32 -8.84
CA PRO A 249 7.88 -2.38 -9.69
C PRO A 249 6.40 -2.72 -9.40
N GLY A 250 5.92 -2.45 -8.18
CA GLY A 250 4.55 -2.75 -7.76
C GLY A 250 3.50 -1.68 -8.07
N GLY A 251 3.80 -0.64 -8.87
CA GLY A 251 2.82 0.38 -9.23
C GLY A 251 1.56 -0.17 -9.94
N LEU A 252 1.75 -1.11 -10.87
CA LEU A 252 0.65 -1.75 -11.60
C LEU A 252 -0.20 -2.67 -10.69
N PRO A 253 0.39 -3.57 -9.88
CA PRO A 253 -0.36 -4.30 -8.85
C PRO A 253 -1.14 -3.38 -7.90
N ALA A 254 -0.51 -2.30 -7.42
CA ALA A 254 -1.16 -1.37 -6.49
C ALA A 254 -2.42 -0.73 -7.09
N ARG A 255 -2.34 -0.32 -8.36
CA ARG A 255 -3.49 0.21 -9.09
C ARG A 255 -4.61 -0.82 -9.23
N MET A 256 -4.30 -2.04 -9.68
CA MET A 256 -5.32 -3.09 -9.82
C MET A 256 -6.00 -3.38 -8.48
N VAL A 257 -5.22 -3.48 -7.39
CA VAL A 257 -5.75 -3.69 -6.04
C VAL A 257 -6.68 -2.54 -5.65
N ALA A 258 -6.28 -1.29 -5.85
CA ALA A 258 -7.12 -0.13 -5.55
C ALA A 258 -8.41 -0.10 -6.38
N GLU A 259 -8.35 -0.40 -7.68
CA GLU A 259 -9.53 -0.49 -8.56
C GLU A 259 -10.52 -1.55 -8.05
N LEU A 260 -10.03 -2.77 -7.78
CA LEU A 260 -10.86 -3.86 -7.27
C LEU A 260 -11.47 -3.52 -5.90
N LEU A 261 -10.71 -2.89 -5.01
CA LEU A 261 -11.20 -2.46 -3.70
C LEU A 261 -12.27 -1.38 -3.81
N LEU A 262 -12.10 -0.38 -4.68
CA LEU A 262 -13.13 0.63 -4.91
C LEU A 262 -14.42 0.00 -5.40
N ASP A 263 -14.33 -0.92 -6.36
CA ASP A 263 -15.48 -1.63 -6.91
C ASP A 263 -16.20 -2.45 -5.83
N ALA A 264 -15.47 -3.28 -5.10
CA ALA A 264 -16.08 -4.16 -4.11
C ALA A 264 -16.63 -3.41 -2.89
N LEU A 265 -15.92 -2.40 -2.37
CA LEU A 265 -16.31 -1.74 -1.12
C LEU A 265 -17.32 -0.61 -1.34
N LEU A 266 -17.25 0.15 -2.44
CA LEU A 266 -18.24 1.20 -2.69
C LEU A 266 -19.57 0.61 -3.13
N ASP A 267 -19.56 -0.45 -3.94
CA ASP A 267 -20.77 -1.03 -4.51
C ASP A 267 -21.32 -2.19 -3.65
N GLY A 268 -20.44 -2.95 -2.97
CA GLY A 268 -20.81 -4.12 -2.17
C GLY A 268 -21.10 -3.84 -0.69
N VAL A 269 -20.65 -2.70 -0.14
CA VAL A 269 -20.88 -2.36 1.28
C VAL A 269 -21.72 -1.06 1.38
N PRO A 270 -23.06 -1.19 1.47
CA PRO A 270 -23.96 -0.03 1.44
C PRO A 270 -23.82 0.80 2.72
N GLY A 271 -23.60 2.11 2.59
CA GLY A 271 -23.52 3.01 3.76
C GLY A 271 -22.18 2.99 4.50
N LEU A 272 -21.15 2.36 3.92
CA LEU A 272 -19.79 2.30 4.47
C LEU A 272 -19.29 3.69 4.92
N ARG A 273 -18.97 3.82 6.21
CA ARG A 273 -18.49 5.04 6.87
C ARG A 273 -17.60 4.70 8.05
N LEU A 274 -16.84 5.67 8.56
CA LEU A 274 -16.10 5.47 9.81
C LEU A 274 -17.07 5.26 10.98
N SER A 275 -16.73 4.34 11.88
CA SER A 275 -17.49 4.13 13.11
C SER A 275 -17.14 5.16 14.20
N VAL A 276 -15.99 5.80 14.07
CA VAL A 276 -15.46 6.83 14.98
C VAL A 276 -15.02 8.08 14.18
N PRO A 277 -14.94 9.27 14.80
CA PRO A 277 -14.31 10.43 14.19
C PRO A 277 -12.89 10.13 13.69
N ALA A 278 -12.48 10.80 12.60
CA ALA A 278 -11.20 10.52 11.94
C ALA A 278 -9.97 10.82 12.81
N ASP A 279 -10.10 11.77 13.74
CA ASP A 279 -9.09 12.15 14.74
C ASP A 279 -8.97 11.14 15.89
N GLU A 280 -9.95 10.24 16.05
CA GLU A 280 -9.91 9.14 17.03
C GLU A 280 -9.35 7.83 16.45
N LEU A 281 -9.05 7.79 15.14
CA LEU A 281 -8.45 6.61 14.52
C LEU A 281 -7.03 6.39 15.08
N PRO A 282 -6.66 5.14 15.42
CA PRO A 282 -5.34 4.86 15.94
C PRO A 282 -4.31 5.18 14.86
N LEU A 283 -3.22 5.86 15.24
CA LEU A 283 -2.12 6.15 14.34
C LEU A 283 -1.16 4.95 14.26
N ARG A 284 -0.49 4.77 13.12
CA ARG A 284 0.60 3.78 13.05
C ARG A 284 1.74 4.17 14.00
N THR A 285 2.13 3.25 14.86
CA THR A 285 3.38 3.31 15.64
C THR A 285 4.54 2.72 14.83
N GLY A 286 5.67 3.43 14.70
CA GLY A 286 6.87 2.96 14.01
C GLY A 286 7.62 4.05 13.22
N SER A 287 8.59 3.65 12.40
CA SER A 287 9.51 4.55 11.65
C SER A 287 8.87 5.33 10.49
N ARG A 288 7.61 5.06 10.15
CA ARG A 288 6.79 5.86 9.22
C ARG A 288 5.40 6.15 9.82
N PRO A 289 5.28 7.01 10.84
CA PRO A 289 4.05 7.20 11.62
C PRO A 289 2.98 8.05 10.91
N HIS A 290 2.98 8.10 9.58
CA HIS A 290 2.05 8.95 8.83
C HIS A 290 0.83 8.12 8.40
N GLY A 291 -0.33 8.36 9.02
CA GLY A 291 -1.64 7.81 8.63
C GLY A 291 -2.25 6.84 9.66
N PRO A 292 -3.53 6.46 9.47
CA PRO A 292 -4.23 5.57 10.38
C PRO A 292 -3.62 4.16 10.34
N GLY A 293 -3.47 3.55 11.51
CA GLY A 293 -3.07 2.16 11.70
C GLY A 293 -4.21 1.17 11.58
N ALA A 294 -5.44 1.61 11.83
CA ALA A 294 -6.68 0.86 11.63
C ALA A 294 -7.76 1.79 11.06
N LEU A 295 -8.71 1.21 10.32
CA LEU A 295 -9.86 1.91 9.75
C LEU A 295 -11.13 1.27 10.29
N THR A 296 -11.54 1.68 11.48
CA THR A 296 -12.77 1.17 12.09
C THR A 296 -13.99 1.74 11.35
N VAL A 297 -14.76 0.85 10.74
CA VAL A 297 -15.90 1.18 9.87
C VAL A 297 -17.19 0.55 10.37
N THR A 298 -18.29 1.11 9.89
CA THR A 298 -19.65 0.61 10.03
C THR A 298 -20.37 0.81 8.69
N TRP A 299 -21.47 0.07 8.48
CA TRP A 299 -22.32 0.17 7.29
C TRP A 299 -23.78 0.06 7.71
#